data_AF-A0A2H0KVE4-F1
#
_entry.id   AF-A0A2H0KVE4-F1
#
_cell.length_a   1.000
_cell.length_b   1.000
_cell.length_c   1.000
_cell.angle_alpha   90.00
_cell.angle_beta   90.00
_cell.angle_gamma   90.00
#
_symmetry.space_group_name_H-M   'P 1'
#
loop_
_entity.id
_entity.type
_entity.pdbx_description
1 polymer ?
#
loop_
_entity_poly.entity_id
_entity_poly.type
_entity_poly.pdbx_seq_one_letter_code
_entity_poly.pdbx_strand_id
1 'polypeptide(L)' 'MISLTNLTNYRIDKDFLKNITDKAETAAGGKNLRQISLVFVNENKIKEINRRYRQKNEATDVLSFEGLNEIF' A
#
# COMPACT_ATOMS: atom_id res chain seq x y z
N MET A 1 -7.93 -8.81 -6.75
CA MET A 1 -7.80 -7.67 -7.69
C MET A 1 -6.99 -6.59 -7.03
N ILE A 2 -5.91 -6.14 -7.67
CA ILE A 2 -4.94 -5.22 -7.07
C ILE A 2 -5.02 -3.87 -7.78
N SER A 3 -5.09 -2.78 -7.01
CA SER A 3 -4.97 -1.41 -7.50
C SER A 3 -3.60 -0.85 -7.12
N LEU A 4 -2.92 -0.21 -8.07
CA LEU A 4 -1.60 0.41 -7.86
C LEU A 4 -1.69 1.91 -8.13
N THR A 5 -1.44 2.71 -7.09
CA THR A 5 -1.36 4.17 -7.19
C THR A 5 0.04 4.63 -6.79
N ASN A 6 0.71 5.39 -7.65
CA ASN A 6 2.02 5.96 -7.37
C ASN A 6 1.91 7.48 -7.20
N LEU A 7 2.07 7.97 -5.98
CA LEU A 7 2.10 9.39 -5.63
C LEU A 7 3.52 9.89 -5.36
N THR A 8 4.53 9.11 -5.78
CA THR A 8 5.94 9.49 -5.69
C THR A 8 6.44 10.00 -7.04
N ASN A 9 7.62 10.63 -7.02
CA ASN A 9 8.31 11.05 -8.23
C ASN A 9 9.14 9.91 -8.86
N TYR A 10 9.18 8.73 -8.24
CA TYR A 10 9.92 7.58 -8.74
C TYR A 10 9.11 6.80 -9.76
N ARG A 11 9.78 6.27 -10.78
CA ARG A 11 9.16 5.34 -11.72
C ARG A 11 9.04 3.97 -11.05
N ILE A 12 7.83 3.41 -11.07
CA ILE A 12 7.52 2.11 -10.50
C ILE A 12 7.16 1.15 -11.64
N ASP A 13 7.78 -0.03 -11.65
CA ASP A 13 7.44 -1.12 -12.56
C ASP A 13 6.17 -1.82 -12.07
N LYS A 14 5.07 -1.58 -12.77
CA LYS A 14 3.76 -2.13 -12.43
C LYS A 14 3.67 -3.63 -12.67
N ASP A 15 4.37 -4.15 -13.68
CA ASP A 15 4.31 -5.57 -14.03
C ASP A 15 5.11 -6.39 -13.01
N PHE A 16 6.25 -5.87 -12.58
CA PHE A 16 7.02 -6.45 -11.49
C PHE A 16 6.21 -6.53 -10.19
N LEU A 17 5.55 -5.42 -9.81
CA LEU A 17 4.71 -5.40 -8.60
C LEU A 17 3.51 -6.33 -8.69
N LYS A 18 2.87 -6.41 -9.86
CA LYS A 18 1.76 -7.34 -10.09
C LYS A 18 2.21 -8.78 -9.86
N ASN A 19 3.33 -9.17 -10.47
CA ASN A 19 3.92 -10.50 -10.29
C ASN A 19 4.27 -10.82 -8.83
N ILE A 20 4.84 -9.86 -8.08
CA ILE A 20 5.12 -10.06 -6.66
C ILE A 20 3.83 -10.25 -5.87
N THR A 21 2.82 -9.43 -6.14
CA THR A 21 1.58 -9.46 -5.39
C THR A 21 0.82 -10.75 -5.64
N ASP A 22 0.78 -11.24 -6.89
CA ASP A 22 0.17 -12.53 -7.24
C ASP A 22 0.87 -13.70 -6.51
N LYS A 23 2.21 -13.65 -6.40
CA LYS A 23 2.99 -14.63 -5.62
C LYS A 23 2.69 -14.53 -4.13
N ALA A 24 2.60 -13.32 -3.58
CA ALA A 24 2.28 -13.09 -2.17
C ALA A 24 0.87 -13.58 -1.83
N GLU A 25 -0.11 -13.37 -2.71
CA GLU A 25 -1.48 -13.88 -2.57
C GLU A 25 -1.52 -15.41 -2.54
N THR A 26 -0.78 -16.04 -3.46
CA THR A 26 -0.65 -17.50 -3.50
C THR A 26 -0.03 -18.04 -2.21
N ALA A 27 1.05 -17.41 -1.73
CA ALA A 27 1.74 -17.79 -0.50
C ALA A 27 0.87 -17.59 0.76
N ALA A 28 -0.02 -16.60 0.76
CA ALA A 28 -0.96 -16.33 1.85
C ALA A 28 -2.14 -17.33 1.91
N GLY A 29 -2.13 -18.38 1.08
CA GLY A 29 -3.12 -19.46 1.12
C GLY A 29 -4.27 -19.32 0.12
N GLY A 30 -4.13 -18.47 -0.90
CA GLY A 30 -4.99 -18.41 -2.09
C GLY A 30 -6.47 -18.07 -1.82
N LYS A 31 -6.83 -17.73 -0.58
CA LYS A 31 -8.19 -17.32 -0.22
C LYS A 31 -8.38 -15.87 -0.60
N ASN A 32 -9.07 -15.63 -1.73
CA ASN A 32 -9.73 -14.38 -2.14
C ASN A 32 -9.26 -13.19 -1.29
N LEU A 33 -8.01 -12.76 -1.48
CA LEU A 33 -7.59 -11.54 -0.81
C LEU A 33 -8.52 -10.47 -1.37
N ARG A 34 -9.25 -9.82 -0.45
CA ARG A 34 -10.11 -8.68 -0.75
C ARG A 34 -9.36 -7.72 -1.68
N GLN A 35 -10.07 -6.87 -2.42
CA GLN A 35 -9.45 -5.89 -3.30
C GLN A 35 -8.33 -5.12 -2.55
N ILE A 36 -7.06 -5.38 -2.88
CA ILE A 36 -5.90 -4.74 -2.26
C ILE A 36 -5.59 -3.49 -3.07
N SER A 37 -5.43 -2.36 -2.37
CA SER A 37 -4.92 -1.13 -2.96
C SER A 37 -3.54 -0.84 -2.37
N LEU A 38 -2.52 -0.75 -3.24
CA LEU A 38 -1.18 -0.34 -2.87
C LEU A 38 -0.97 1.11 -3.33
N VAL A 39 -0.66 1.98 -2.37
CA VAL A 39 -0.43 3.40 -2.62
C VAL A 39 1.00 3.74 -2.20
N PHE A 40 1.84 4.09 -3.16
CA PHE A 40 3.19 4.55 -2.91
C PHE A 40 3.17 6.05 -2.65
N VAL A 41 3.77 6.47 -1.55
CA VAL A 41 3.80 7.87 -1.12
C VAL A 41 5.22 8.25 -0.69
N ASN A 42 5.48 9.55 -0.62
CA ASN A 42 6.75 10.05 -0.09
C ASN A 42 6.76 10.08 1.45
N GLU A 43 7.93 10.35 2.03
CA GLU A 43 8.16 10.37 3.48
C GLU A 43 7.23 11.35 4.22
N ASN A 44 7.05 12.56 3.68
CA ASN A 44 6.18 13.57 4.28
C ASN A 44 4.73 13.09 4.35
N LYS A 45 4.25 12.44 3.28
CA LYS A 45 2.87 11.95 3.20
C LYS A 45 2.64 10.73 4.09
N ILE A 46 3.59 9.79 4.18
CA ILE A 46 3.45 8.65 5.09
C ILE A 46 3.48 9.10 6.55
N LYS A 47 4.30 10.10 6.90
CA LYS A 47 4.30 10.73 8.24
C LYS A 47 2.95 11.38 8.57
N GLU A 48 2.36 12.09 7.60
CA GLU A 48 1.02 12.69 7.76
C GLU A 48 -0.04 11.61 8.06
N ILE A 49 -0.05 10.53 7.28
CA ILE A 49 -0.98 9.41 7.44
C ILE A 49 -0.75 8.70 8.78
N ASN A 50 0.51 8.43 9.15
CA ASN A 50 0.86 7.78 10.41
C ASN A 50 0.38 8.61 11.61
N ARG A 51 0.56 9.94 11.55
CA ARG A 51 0.04 10.85 12.57
C ARG A 51 -1.48 10.82 12.63
N ARG A 52 -2.16 10.84 11.47
CA ARG A 52 -3.62 10.88 11.38
C ARG A 52 -4.28 9.61 11.92
N TYR A 53 -3.81 8.43 11.53
CA TYR A 53 -4.49 7.16 11.84
C TYR A 53 -3.87 6.37 13.00
N ARG A 54 -2.59 6.59 13.32
CA ARG A 54 -1.88 5.86 14.39
C ARG A 54 -1.42 6.77 15.54
N GLN A 55 -1.66 8.08 15.44
CA GLN A 55 -1.21 9.09 16.41
C GLN A 55 0.32 9.15 16.59
N LYS A 56 1.07 8.70 15.57
CA LYS A 56 2.54 8.71 15.56
C LYS A 56 3.09 9.74 14.59
N ASN A 57 3.77 10.77 15.11
CA ASN A 57 4.32 11.86 14.29
C ASN A 57 5.72 11.53 13.75
N GLU A 58 5.85 10.39 13.09
CA GLU A 58 7.10 9.90 12.49
C GLU A 58 6.81 9.19 11.17
N ALA A 59 7.78 9.19 10.26
CA ALA A 59 7.70 8.39 9.05
C ALA A 59 7.85 6.90 9.39
N THR A 60 7.32 6.03 8.53
CA THR A 60 7.47 4.58 8.62
C THR A 60 7.54 4.01 7.21
N ASP A 61 8.02 2.78 7.07
CA ASP A 61 8.18 2.15 5.76
C ASP A 61 6.84 1.69 5.17
N VAL A 62 5.95 1.16 6.03
CA VAL A 62 4.66 0.59 5.60
C VAL A 62 3.56 0.91 6.62
N LEU A 63 2.37 1.22 6.10
CA LEU A 63 1.11 1.27 6.86
C LEU A 63 0.08 0.35 6.18
N SER A 64 -0.52 -0.54 6.96
CA SER A 64 -1.62 -1.40 6.50
C SER A 64 -2.94 -0.98 7.16
N PHE A 65 -4.01 -1.09 6.39
CA PHE A 65 -5.36 -0.71 6.79
C PHE A 65 -6.36 -1.75 6.31
N GLU A 66 -7.29 -2.14 7.19
CA GLU A 66 -8.41 -3.01 6.83
C GLU A 66 -9.68 -2.17 6.70
N GLY A 67 -10.41 -2.32 5.58
CA GLY A 67 -11.73 -1.68 5.38
C GLY A 67 -11.69 -0.17 5.13
N LEU A 68 -10.52 0.42 4.91
CA LEU A 68 -10.39 1.81 4.52
C LEU A 68 -10.64 1.94 3.01
N ASN A 69 -11.76 2.58 2.67
CA ASN A 69 -12.18 2.74 1.27
C ASN A 69 -11.40 3.87 0.56
N GLU A 70 -10.91 4.88 1.29
CA GLU A 70 -10.13 5.99 0.73
C GLU A 70 -9.04 6.46 1.71
N ILE A 71 -7.84 6.72 1.19
CA ILE A 71 -6.75 7.39 1.92
C ILE A 71 -6.52 8.75 1.25
N PHE A 72 -7.50 9.66 1.33
CA PHE A 72 -7.38 11.03 0.83
C PHE A 72 -8.12 12.00 1.77
#